data_AF-A0A8J3DU09-F1
#
_entry.id   AF-A0A8J3DU09-F1
#
_cell.length_a   1.000
_cell.length_b   1.000
_cell.length_c   1.000
_cell.angle_alpha   90.00
_cell.angle_beta   90.00
_cell.angle_gamma   90.00
#
_symmetry.space_group_name_H-M   'P 1'
#
loop_
_entity.id
_entity.type
_entity.pdbx_description
1 polymer ?
#
loop_
_entity_poly.entity_id
_entity_poly.type
_entity_poly.pdbx_seq_one_letter_code
_entity_poly.pdbx_strand_id
1 'polypeptide(L)' 'MLTTTGAEKEHQEKLAKVPIHRAALPKEIANGVLYFADATEAGYIIGQELYSDGGYTAGQLFSTFEEA' A
#
# COMPACT_ATOMS: atom_id res chain seq x y z
N MET A 1 -17.21 -4.77 -5.27
CA MET A 1 -17.00 -4.73 -6.74
C MET A 1 -17.19 -3.31 -7.21
N LEU A 2 -16.41 -2.88 -8.20
CA LEU A 2 -16.63 -1.61 -8.89
C LEU A 2 -17.82 -1.79 -9.84
N THR A 3 -18.80 -0.90 -9.75
CA THR A 3 -20.11 -1.06 -10.41
C THR A 3 -20.27 -0.18 -11.65
N THR A 4 -19.30 0.70 -11.91
CA THR A 4 -19.32 1.63 -13.03
C THR A 4 -18.01 1.60 -13.79
N THR A 5 -18.06 1.87 -15.10
CA THR A 5 -16.87 1.96 -15.95
C THR A 5 -15.91 3.06 -15.48
N GLY A 6 -16.44 4.17 -14.96
CA GLY A 6 -15.62 5.25 -14.38
C GLY A 6 -14.84 4.78 -13.17
N ALA A 7 -15.47 4.03 -12.26
CA ALA A 7 -14.83 3.51 -11.06
C ALA A 7 -13.73 2.48 -11.39
N GLU A 8 -13.94 1.62 -12.39
CA GLU A 8 -12.92 0.70 -12.87
C GLU A 8 -11.70 1.45 -13.42
N LYS A 9 -11.92 2.44 -14.28
CA LYS A 9 -10.84 3.25 -14.83
C LYS A 9 -10.03 3.96 -13.74
N GLU A 10 -10.71 4.62 -12.80
CA GLU A 10 -10.06 5.29 -11.68
C GLU A 10 -9.25 4.32 -10.81
N HIS A 11 -9.74 3.10 -10.60
CA HIS A 11 -9.02 2.07 -9.87
C HIS A 11 -7.73 1.69 -10.58
N GLN A 12 -7.77 1.44 -11.90
CA GLN A 12 -6.57 1.13 -12.69
C GLN A 12 -5.55 2.27 -12.67
N GLU A 13 -6.00 3.53 -12.78
CA GLU A 13 -5.13 4.71 -12.67
C GLU A 13 -4.46 4.81 -11.29
N LYS A 14 -5.12 4.39 -10.21
CA LYS A 14 -4.51 4.31 -8.87
C LYS A 14 -3.48 3.18 -8.80
N LEU A 15 -3.81 1.99 -9.30
CA LEU A 15 -2.90 0.83 -9.28
C LEU A 15 -1.62 1.09 -10.06
N ALA A 16 -1.69 1.84 -11.16
CA ALA A 16 -0.51 2.25 -11.92
C ALA A 16 0.48 3.12 -11.12
N LYS A 17 0.00 3.79 -10.05
CA LYS A 17 0.84 4.62 -9.16
C LYS A 17 1.36 3.86 -7.94
N VAL A 18 0.90 2.64 -7.71
CA VAL A 18 1.37 1.78 -6.62
C VAL A 18 2.51 0.91 -7.15
N PRO A 19 3.72 0.94 -6.58
CA PRO A 19 4.86 0.16 -7.07
C PRO A 19 4.62 -1.35 -7.20
N ILE A 20 3.83 -1.95 -6.31
CA ILE A 20 3.48 -3.38 -6.40
C ILE A 20 2.29 -3.67 -7.33
N HIS A 21 1.75 -2.66 -8.01
CA HIS A 21 0.69 -2.73 -9.03
C HIS A 21 -0.58 -3.49 -8.64
N ARG A 22 -0.92 -3.50 -7.35
CA ARG A 22 -2.17 -4.08 -6.84
C ARG A 22 -2.64 -3.38 -5.58
N ALA A 23 -3.93 -3.53 -5.30
CA ALA A 23 -4.46 -3.16 -4.00
C ALA A 23 -4.06 -4.18 -2.93
N ALA A 24 -3.92 -3.71 -1.70
CA ALA A 24 -3.82 -4.58 -0.54
C ALA A 24 -5.17 -5.27 -0.26
N LEU A 25 -5.12 -6.52 0.15
CA LEU A 25 -6.27 -7.22 0.73
C LEU A 25 -6.47 -6.74 2.18
N PRO A 26 -7.72 -6.71 2.69
CA PRO A 26 -7.98 -6.35 4.09
C PRO A 26 -7.15 -7.15 5.10
N LYS A 27 -6.88 -8.44 4.82
CA LYS A 27 -6.05 -9.30 5.66
C LYS A 27 -4.59 -8.81 5.75
N GLU A 28 -4.06 -8.26 4.67
CA GLU A 28 -2.68 -7.75 4.64
C GLU A 28 -2.54 -6.51 5.53
N ILE A 29 -3.56 -5.64 5.54
CA ILE A 29 -3.62 -4.49 6.47
C ILE A 29 -3.77 -4.97 7.91
N ALA A 30 -4.68 -5.93 8.16
CA ALA A 30 -4.93 -6.47 9.50
C ALA A 30 -3.70 -7.13 10.12
N ASN A 31 -2.87 -7.80 9.31
CA ASN A 31 -1.61 -8.39 9.79
C ASN A 31 -0.63 -7.32 10.33
N GLY A 32 -0.60 -6.12 9.74
CA GLY A 32 0.21 -5.01 10.27
C GLY A 32 -0.30 -4.52 11.63
N VAL A 33 -1.62 -4.47 11.81
CA VAL A 33 -2.22 -4.16 13.13
C VAL A 33 -1.90 -5.25 14.14
N LEU A 34 -1.97 -6.52 13.75
CA LEU A 34 -1.63 -7.66 14.60
C LEU A 34 -0.17 -7.58 15.07
N TYR A 35 0.76 -7.19 14.20
CA TYR A 35 2.15 -6.96 14.58
C TYR A 35 2.28 -5.91 15.68
N PHE A 36 1.63 -4.75 15.54
CA PHE A 36 1.66 -3.72 16.58
C PHE A 36 0.97 -4.13 17.88
N ALA A 37 0.02 -5.06 17.83
CA ALA A 37 -0.64 -5.60 19.02
C ALA A 37 0.25 -6.60 19.79
N ASP A 38 1.29 -7.14 19.17
CA ASP A 38 2.23 -8.05 19.81
C ASP A 38 3.29 -7.28 20.60
N ALA A 39 3.14 -7.27 21.93
CA ALA A 39 4.07 -6.59 22.83
C ALA A 39 5.49 -7.20 22.82
N THR A 40 5.65 -8.45 22.40
CA THR A 40 6.97 -9.11 22.33
C THR A 40 7.74 -8.69 21.08
N GLU A 41 7.02 -8.40 19.98
CA GLU A 41 7.61 -7.99 18.70
C GLU A 41 7.70 -6.47 18.55
N ALA A 42 6.68 -5.73 18.99
CA ALA A 42 6.55 -4.29 18.75
C ALA A 42 6.62 -3.43 20.04
N GLY A 43 6.93 -4.02 21.20
CA GLY A 43 6.86 -3.34 22.51
C GLY A 43 7.72 -2.09 22.68
N TYR A 44 8.70 -1.86 21.79
CA TYR A 44 9.54 -0.66 21.80
C TYR A 44 9.27 0.30 20.62
N ILE A 45 8.31 -0.01 19.76
CA ILE A 45 7.95 0.80 18.60
C ILE A 45 6.79 1.71 18.98
N ILE A 46 7.10 2.95 19.34
CA ILE A 46 6.13 3.94 19.82
C ILE A 46 6.20 5.21 18.98
N GLY A 47 5.04 5.82 18.71
CA GLY A 47 4.94 7.09 17.98
C GLY A 47 5.35 7.01 16.51
N GLN A 48 5.31 5.81 15.92
CA GLN A 48 5.65 5.57 14.53
C GLN A 48 4.41 5.36 13.67
N GLU A 49 4.53 5.64 12.38
CA GLU A 49 3.53 5.34 11.36
C GLU A 49 4.07 4.24 10.43
N LEU A 50 3.24 3.23 10.12
CA LEU A 50 3.54 2.21 9.12
C LEU A 50 2.61 2.38 7.93
N TYR A 51 3.18 2.72 6.78
CA TYR A 51 2.46 2.81 5.52
C TYR A 51 2.31 1.41 4.91
N SER A 52 1.07 0.90 4.90
CA SER A 52 0.71 -0.38 4.26
C SER A 52 -0.04 -0.13 2.95
N ASP A 53 0.67 0.46 1.99
CA ASP A 53 0.09 1.02 0.75
C ASP A 53 0.75 0.51 -0.54
N GLY A 54 1.60 -0.52 -0.43
CA GLY A 54 2.30 -1.09 -1.57
C GLY A 54 3.42 -0.20 -2.14
N GLY A 55 3.89 0.77 -1.37
CA GLY A 55 4.97 1.70 -1.76
C GLY A 55 4.48 3.03 -2.32
N TYR A 56 3.17 3.30 -2.28
CA TYR A 56 2.60 4.53 -2.83
C TYR A 56 3.19 5.79 -2.18
N THR A 57 3.37 5.79 -0.86
CA THR A 57 3.91 6.92 -0.10
C THR A 57 5.42 7.11 -0.29
N ALA A 58 6.15 6.05 -0.65
CA ALA A 58 7.59 6.11 -0.89
C ALA A 58 7.98 6.93 -2.14
N GLY A 59 7.00 7.30 -2.96
CA GLY A 59 7.17 8.07 -4.18
C GLY A 59 6.92 7.23 -5.42
N GLN A 60 6.56 7.91 -6.51
CA GLN A 60 6.39 7.28 -7.81
C GLN A 60 7.78 6.99 -8.40
N LEU A 61 8.00 5.76 -8.88
CA LEU A 61 9.06 5.50 -9.83
C LEU A 61 8.74 6.32 -11.08
N PHE A 62 9.54 7.33 -11.39
CA PHE A 62 9.42 7.99 -12.68
C PHE A 62 9.78 6.94 -13.74
N SER A 63 8.89 6.74 -14.71
CA SER A 63 9.10 5.80 -15.82
C SER A 63 10.40 6.07 -16.59
N THR A 64 10.94 7.29 -16.49
CA THR A 64 12.24 7.68 -17.04
C THR A 64 13.45 6.99 -16.38
N PHE A 65 13.30 6.37 -15.21
CA PHE A 65 14.36 5.59 -14.56
C PHE A 65 14.43 4.13 -15.03
N GLU A 66 13.44 3.65 -15.80
CA GLU A 66 13.54 2.32 -16.46
C GLU A 66 14.36 2.36 -17.76
N GLU A 67 14.64 3.55 -18.30
CA GLU A 67 15.36 3.76 -19.56
C GLU A 67 16.87 4.06 -19.38
N ALA A 68 17.39 4.12 -18.14
CA ALA A 68 18.79 4.41 -17.82
C ALA A 68 19.55 3.17 -17.31
#